data_AF-A0A1Q5RD68-F1
#
_entry.id   AF-A0A1Q5RD68-F1
#
_cell.length_a   1.000
_cell.length_b   1.000
_cell.length_c   1.000
_cell.angle_alpha   90.00
_cell.angle_beta   90.00
_cell.angle_gamma   90.00
#
_symmetry.space_group_name_H-M   'P 1'
#
loop_
_entity.id
_entity.type
_entity.pdbx_description
1 polymer ?
#
loop_
_entity_poly.entity_id
_entity_poly.type
_entity_poly.pdbx_seq_one_letter_code
_entity_poly.pdbx_strand_id
1 'polypeptide(L)'
;MAMTAQRPLSVTALLTLGRVSNLPTVWTNVLTGAVLAGGAWHDGRTGIVLVAMSLFYVGGMYLNDYFDRVIDARERPGRPIPAGDVAADLVAVIGFGLLAAGVALLATIGLAAAICGLGLAALIVAYDLFHKGNPVAPVMMGACRMLVYLGAAAATTGSIPEFVVIASLALLAYITGLTYAARQESLDRVGNLWPLAALSAPMIIALPALARGPLSAVIYIALICWTTAAVYLLARRPAPGAVSRAVAALIAGVSLVDAALIASAGASAPALLAVAGFAATVLLQRYIAGT
;
A
#
# COMPACT_ATOMS: atom_id res chain seq x y z
N MET A 1 8.27 -0.34 -42.64
CA MET A 1 7.83 0.31 -41.38
C MET A 1 6.53 -0.38 -40.98
N ALA A 2 6.62 -1.46 -40.20
CA ALA A 2 5.45 -2.24 -39.81
C ALA A 2 4.71 -1.49 -38.70
N MET A 3 3.51 -0.98 -39.00
CA MET A 3 2.57 -0.56 -37.98
C MET A 3 2.18 -1.81 -37.19
N THR A 4 2.80 -2.01 -36.02
CA THR A 4 2.33 -2.98 -35.04
C THR A 4 0.90 -2.58 -34.68
N ALA A 5 -0.08 -3.35 -35.15
CA ALA A 5 -1.46 -3.19 -34.77
C ALA A 5 -1.54 -3.27 -33.24
N GLN A 6 -1.87 -2.15 -32.59
CA GLN A 6 -2.08 -2.12 -31.15
C GLN A 6 -3.21 -3.10 -30.82
N ARG A 7 -2.93 -4.05 -29.93
CA ARG A 7 -3.95 -4.97 -29.43
C ARG A 7 -5.06 -4.17 -28.73
N PRO A 8 -6.33 -4.60 -28.83
CA PRO A 8 -7.40 -3.97 -28.08
C PRO A 8 -7.09 -4.02 -26.59
N LEU A 9 -7.41 -2.93 -25.90
CA LEU A 9 -7.08 -2.71 -24.51
C LEU A 9 -7.73 -3.79 -23.63
N SER A 10 -6.91 -4.66 -23.03
CA SER A 10 -7.40 -5.77 -22.22
C SER A 10 -7.70 -5.33 -20.79
N VAL A 11 -8.89 -5.66 -20.29
CA VAL A 11 -9.26 -5.44 -18.87
C VAL A 11 -8.26 -6.13 -17.94
N THR A 12 -7.81 -7.33 -18.29
CA THR A 12 -6.81 -8.06 -17.52
C THR A 12 -5.48 -7.31 -17.45
N ALA A 13 -5.07 -6.65 -18.54
CA ALA A 13 -3.85 -5.84 -18.55
C ALA A 13 -4.00 -4.61 -17.63
N LEU A 14 -5.15 -3.93 -17.66
CA LEU A 14 -5.45 -2.79 -16.77
C LEU A 14 -5.46 -3.19 -15.28
N LEU A 15 -6.07 -4.32 -14.95
CA LEU A 15 -6.11 -4.85 -13.58
C LEU A 15 -4.71 -5.28 -13.10
N THR A 16 -3.90 -5.84 -14.00
CA THR A 16 -2.52 -6.26 -13.70
C THR A 16 -1.62 -5.05 -13.46
N LEU A 17 -1.68 -4.04 -14.33
CA LEU A 17 -0.97 -2.75 -14.13
C LEU A 17 -1.34 -2.12 -12.79
N GLY A 18 -2.63 -2.14 -12.46
CA GLY A 18 -3.13 -1.54 -11.23
C GLY A 18 -2.75 -2.29 -9.96
N ARG A 19 -2.17 -3.51 -10.07
CA ARG A 19 -1.90 -4.42 -8.94
C ARG A 19 -3.07 -4.47 -7.98
N VAL A 20 -4.29 -4.60 -8.54
CA VAL A 20 -5.56 -4.42 -7.81
C VAL A 20 -5.74 -5.43 -6.67
N SER A 21 -4.96 -6.51 -6.66
CA SER A 21 -4.91 -7.47 -5.55
C SER A 21 -4.50 -6.84 -4.22
N ASN A 22 -3.79 -5.71 -4.25
CA ASN A 22 -3.37 -4.99 -3.06
C ASN A 22 -4.33 -3.87 -2.64
N LEU A 23 -5.38 -3.56 -3.41
CA LEU A 23 -6.38 -2.54 -3.03
C LEU A 23 -6.99 -2.74 -1.64
N PRO A 24 -7.26 -3.98 -1.17
CA PRO A 24 -7.79 -4.14 0.19
C PRO A 24 -6.87 -3.54 1.26
N THR A 25 -5.55 -3.55 1.06
CA THR A 25 -4.60 -2.87 1.98
C THR A 25 -4.79 -1.35 2.04
N VAL A 26 -5.24 -0.74 0.95
CA VAL A 26 -5.55 0.70 0.89
C VAL A 26 -6.87 0.97 1.61
N TRP A 27 -7.86 0.09 1.42
CA TRP A 27 -9.16 0.21 2.09
C TRP A 27 -9.03 0.08 3.59
N THR A 28 -8.21 -0.88 4.06
CA THR A 28 -7.94 -1.03 5.49
C THR A 28 -7.15 0.16 6.05
N ASN A 29 -6.25 0.78 5.27
CA ASN A 29 -5.59 2.01 5.71
C ASN A 29 -6.56 3.18 5.90
N VAL A 30 -7.52 3.35 4.97
CA VAL A 30 -8.56 4.38 5.10
C VAL A 30 -9.40 4.12 6.34
N LEU A 31 -9.80 2.86 6.55
CA LEU A 31 -10.56 2.44 7.73
C LEU A 31 -9.81 2.75 9.03
N THR A 32 -8.51 2.43 9.10
CA THR A 32 -7.68 2.72 10.27
C THR A 32 -7.60 4.22 10.52
N GLY A 33 -7.29 5.02 9.50
CA GLY A 33 -7.20 6.48 9.65
C GLY A 33 -8.51 7.10 10.15
N ALA A 34 -9.66 6.68 9.61
CA ALA A 34 -10.98 7.13 10.05
C ALA A 34 -11.28 6.73 11.50
N VAL A 35 -11.10 5.45 11.84
CA VAL A 35 -11.44 4.92 13.17
C VAL A 35 -10.54 5.48 14.25
N LEU A 36 -9.22 5.54 14.01
CA LEU A 36 -8.28 6.08 14.98
C LEU A 36 -8.44 7.59 15.18
N ALA A 37 -8.98 8.30 14.19
CA ALA A 37 -9.35 9.70 14.34
C ALA A 37 -10.63 9.91 15.17
N GLY A 38 -11.39 8.85 15.45
CA GLY A 38 -12.74 8.94 16.03
C GLY A 38 -13.83 9.32 15.02
N GLY A 39 -13.53 9.24 13.72
CA GLY A 39 -14.46 9.53 12.64
C GLY A 39 -15.47 8.40 12.39
N ALA A 40 -16.57 8.73 11.73
CA ALA A 40 -17.45 7.73 11.16
C ALA A 40 -16.70 6.95 10.07
N TRP A 41 -16.85 5.62 10.07
CA TRP A 41 -16.16 4.73 9.14
C TRP A 41 -17.11 4.02 8.15
N HIS A 42 -18.42 4.27 8.28
CA HIS A 42 -19.48 3.65 7.48
C HIS A 42 -20.45 4.69 6.91
N ASP A 43 -19.91 5.85 6.49
CA ASP A 43 -20.69 6.95 5.92
C ASP A 43 -20.26 7.28 4.48
N GLY A 44 -21.03 8.15 3.82
CA GLY A 44 -20.74 8.58 2.45
C GLY A 44 -19.39 9.28 2.32
N ARG A 45 -18.96 10.01 3.36
CA ARG A 45 -17.67 10.71 3.40
C ARG A 45 -16.51 9.72 3.34
N THR A 46 -16.53 8.67 4.16
CA THR A 46 -15.55 7.58 4.12
C THR A 46 -15.58 6.85 2.78
N GLY A 47 -16.77 6.69 2.17
CA GLY A 47 -16.92 6.15 0.82
C GLY A 47 -16.16 6.96 -0.23
N ILE A 48 -16.25 8.30 -0.20
CA ILE A 48 -15.48 9.18 -1.10
C ILE A 48 -13.97 9.03 -0.88
N VAL A 49 -13.52 8.95 0.38
CA VAL A 49 -12.10 8.76 0.71
C VAL A 49 -11.59 7.40 0.20
N LEU A 50 -12.37 6.33 0.35
CA LEU A 50 -12.04 5.01 -0.17
C LEU A 50 -11.85 5.02 -1.70
N VAL A 51 -12.74 5.70 -2.42
CA VAL A 51 -12.61 5.87 -3.87
C VAL A 51 -11.36 6.67 -4.19
N ALA A 52 -11.17 7.85 -3.58
CA ALA A 52 -10.02 8.71 -3.82
C ALA A 52 -8.68 7.99 -3.60
N MET A 53 -8.53 7.27 -2.48
CA MET A 53 -7.31 6.52 -2.16
C MET A 53 -7.10 5.32 -3.11
N SER A 54 -8.18 4.71 -3.60
CA SER A 54 -8.08 3.68 -4.65
C SER A 54 -7.59 4.28 -5.98
N LEU A 55 -8.05 5.48 -6.35
CA LEU A 55 -7.57 6.20 -7.54
C LEU A 55 -6.10 6.56 -7.42
N PHE A 56 -5.65 7.07 -6.26
CA PHE A 56 -4.24 7.35 -6.01
C PHE A 56 -3.39 6.09 -6.14
N TYR A 57 -3.84 4.96 -5.57
CA TYR A 57 -3.12 3.69 -5.64
C TYR A 57 -2.99 3.21 -7.08
N VAL A 58 -4.10 3.06 -7.80
CA VAL A 58 -4.09 2.57 -9.20
C VAL A 58 -3.32 3.53 -10.10
N GLY A 59 -3.53 4.83 -9.95
CA GLY A 59 -2.81 5.87 -10.70
C GLY A 59 -1.30 5.80 -10.47
N GLY A 60 -0.87 5.67 -9.22
CA GLY A 60 0.55 5.48 -8.89
C GLY A 60 1.13 4.20 -9.47
N MET A 61 0.39 3.09 -9.46
CA MET A 61 0.89 1.85 -10.08
C MET A 61 1.06 1.98 -11.60
N TYR A 62 0.14 2.70 -12.27
CA TYR A 62 0.23 2.98 -13.70
C TYR A 62 1.43 3.87 -14.02
N LEU A 63 1.63 4.94 -13.24
CA LEU A 63 2.75 5.84 -13.41
C LEU A 63 4.09 5.13 -13.13
N ASN A 64 4.16 4.28 -12.11
CA ASN A 64 5.36 3.47 -11.85
C ASN A 64 5.74 2.62 -13.07
N ASP A 65 4.79 1.88 -13.67
CA ASP A 65 5.07 1.09 -14.89
C ASP A 65 5.41 1.99 -16.09
N TYR A 66 4.78 3.17 -16.21
CA TYR A 66 5.15 4.15 -17.23
C TYR A 66 6.60 4.59 -17.06
N PHE A 67 7.01 5.12 -15.91
CA PHE A 67 8.38 5.60 -15.66
C PHE A 67 9.41 4.46 -15.69
N ASP A 68 9.00 3.21 -15.46
CA ASP A 68 9.85 2.02 -15.52
C ASP A 68 9.98 1.38 -16.91
N ARG A 69 9.17 1.79 -17.89
CA ARG A 69 9.07 1.17 -19.22
C ARG A 69 10.40 0.83 -19.93
N VAL A 70 11.41 1.69 -19.85
CA VAL A 70 12.72 1.45 -20.52
C VAL A 70 13.52 0.35 -19.83
N ILE A 71 13.42 0.27 -18.50
CA ILE A 71 14.07 -0.76 -17.70
C ILE A 71 13.30 -2.07 -17.80
N ASP A 72 11.96 -1.99 -17.68
CA ASP A 72 11.09 -3.15 -17.85
C ASP A 72 11.25 -3.77 -19.23
N ALA A 73 11.51 -2.99 -20.29
CA ALA A 73 11.80 -3.55 -21.62
C ALA A 73 13.08 -4.40 -21.68
N ARG A 74 14.04 -4.17 -20.78
CA ARG A 74 15.30 -4.93 -20.69
C ARG A 74 15.20 -6.10 -19.72
N GLU A 75 14.62 -5.85 -18.55
CA GLU A 75 14.63 -6.81 -17.43
C GLU A 75 13.37 -7.69 -17.37
N ARG A 76 12.24 -7.18 -17.89
CA ARG A 76 10.91 -7.80 -17.77
C ARG A 76 10.07 -7.57 -19.04
N PRO A 77 10.52 -8.04 -20.22
CA PRO A 77 9.89 -7.71 -21.51
C PRO A 77 8.42 -8.18 -21.63
N GLY A 78 7.98 -9.10 -20.76
CA GLY A 78 6.57 -9.53 -20.67
C GLY A 78 5.63 -8.55 -19.96
N ARG A 79 6.11 -7.41 -19.45
CA ARG A 79 5.25 -6.36 -18.85
C ARG A 79 4.34 -5.73 -19.92
N PRO A 80 3.12 -5.26 -19.57
CA PRO A 80 2.13 -4.82 -20.57
C PRO A 80 2.58 -3.70 -21.51
N ILE A 81 3.38 -2.74 -21.01
CA ILE A 81 3.90 -1.64 -21.84
C ILE A 81 5.00 -2.15 -22.80
N PRO A 82 6.11 -2.78 -22.34
CA PRO A 82 7.10 -3.34 -23.26
C PRO A 82 6.57 -4.41 -24.22
N ALA A 83 5.59 -5.21 -23.79
CA ALA A 83 4.95 -6.22 -24.63
C ALA A 83 4.06 -5.64 -25.74
N GLY A 84 3.76 -4.33 -25.68
CA GLY A 84 2.89 -3.65 -26.65
C GLY A 84 1.40 -3.90 -26.44
N ASP A 85 1.00 -4.45 -25.27
CA ASP A 85 -0.41 -4.67 -24.93
C ASP A 85 -1.13 -3.36 -24.58
N VAL A 86 -0.40 -2.30 -24.19
CA VAL A 86 -0.93 -0.96 -23.97
C VAL A 86 0.10 0.13 -24.33
N ALA A 87 -0.37 1.26 -24.87
CA ALA A 87 0.49 2.40 -25.18
C ALA A 87 0.95 3.12 -23.91
N ALA A 88 2.25 3.45 -23.83
CA ALA A 88 2.84 4.13 -22.67
C ALA A 88 2.17 5.49 -22.38
N ASP A 89 1.90 6.30 -23.42
CA ASP A 89 1.28 7.62 -23.27
C ASP A 89 -0.13 7.52 -22.71
N LEU A 90 -0.88 6.49 -23.12
CA LEU A 90 -2.21 6.23 -22.57
C LEU A 90 -2.15 5.87 -21.08
N VAL A 91 -1.19 5.04 -20.68
CA VAL A 91 -0.98 4.70 -19.26
C VAL A 91 -0.63 5.95 -18.46
N ALA A 92 0.21 6.85 -18.99
CA ALA A 92 0.54 8.11 -18.33
C ALA A 92 -0.68 9.02 -18.17
N VAL A 93 -1.48 9.21 -19.22
CA VAL A 93 -2.71 10.03 -19.19
C VAL A 93 -3.69 9.48 -18.16
N ILE A 94 -3.93 8.16 -18.15
CA ILE A 94 -4.80 7.52 -17.16
C ILE A 94 -4.22 7.71 -15.75
N GLY A 95 -2.93 7.45 -15.56
CA GLY A 95 -2.25 7.56 -14.27
C GLY A 95 -2.39 8.96 -13.65
N PHE A 96 -2.00 10.00 -14.37
CA PHE A 96 -2.15 11.39 -13.91
C PHE A 96 -3.61 11.80 -13.75
N GLY A 97 -4.52 11.33 -14.63
CA GLY A 97 -5.95 11.58 -14.51
C GLY A 97 -6.54 11.00 -13.23
N LEU A 98 -6.13 9.78 -12.84
CA LEU A 98 -6.54 9.15 -11.59
C LEU A 98 -6.02 9.91 -10.37
N LEU A 99 -4.77 10.39 -10.38
CA LEU A 99 -4.26 11.23 -9.28
C LEU A 99 -5.06 12.54 -9.16
N ALA A 100 -5.31 13.22 -10.28
CA ALA A 100 -6.08 14.46 -10.30
C ALA A 100 -7.52 14.26 -9.81
N ALA A 101 -8.17 13.18 -10.24
CA ALA A 101 -9.51 12.82 -9.77
C ALA A 101 -9.52 12.50 -8.26
N GLY A 102 -8.51 11.80 -7.74
CA GLY A 102 -8.35 11.58 -6.29
C GLY A 102 -8.25 12.88 -5.50
N VAL A 103 -7.46 13.85 -5.97
CA VAL A 103 -7.37 15.18 -5.34
C VAL A 103 -8.70 15.92 -5.40
N ALA A 104 -9.37 15.90 -6.56
CA ALA A 104 -10.66 16.57 -6.75
C ALA A 104 -11.72 16.01 -5.79
N LEU A 105 -11.78 14.68 -5.61
CA LEU A 105 -12.68 14.04 -4.65
C LEU A 105 -12.39 14.48 -3.21
N LEU A 106 -11.12 14.50 -2.78
CA LEU A 106 -10.78 14.96 -1.43
C LEU A 106 -11.05 16.46 -1.24
N ALA A 107 -10.96 17.27 -2.29
CA ALA A 107 -11.31 18.69 -2.24
C ALA A 107 -12.80 18.93 -2.02
N THR A 108 -13.69 18.03 -2.45
CA THR A 108 -15.13 18.11 -2.12
C THR A 108 -15.41 17.93 -0.63
N ILE A 109 -14.49 17.29 0.11
CA ILE A 109 -14.62 17.03 1.54
C ILE A 109 -14.11 18.20 2.38
N GLY A 110 -12.98 18.81 1.98
CA GLY A 110 -12.43 19.99 2.65
C GLY A 110 -10.95 20.22 2.38
N LEU A 111 -10.47 21.42 2.74
CA LEU A 111 -9.11 21.88 2.46
C LEU A 111 -8.02 20.97 3.04
N ALA A 112 -8.18 20.50 4.29
CA ALA A 112 -7.19 19.63 4.92
C ALA A 112 -7.04 18.30 4.17
N ALA A 113 -8.15 17.69 3.74
CA ALA A 113 -8.14 16.47 2.93
C ALA A 113 -7.50 16.72 1.55
N ALA A 114 -7.82 17.86 0.91
CA ALA A 114 -7.21 18.26 -0.36
C ALA A 114 -5.69 18.41 -0.27
N ILE A 115 -5.18 19.02 0.81
CA ILE A 115 -3.74 19.18 1.06
C ILE A 115 -3.07 17.80 1.20
N CYS A 116 -3.67 16.88 1.96
CA CYS A 116 -3.17 15.51 2.05
C CYS A 116 -3.18 14.81 0.67
N GLY A 117 -4.23 14.99 -0.13
CA GLY A 117 -4.33 14.46 -1.48
C GLY A 117 -3.26 15.01 -2.42
N LEU A 118 -3.03 16.32 -2.41
CA LEU A 118 -1.97 16.98 -3.19
C LEU A 118 -0.59 16.49 -2.78
N GLY A 119 -0.34 16.40 -1.47
CA GLY A 119 0.92 15.86 -0.94
C GLY A 119 1.14 14.41 -1.36
N LEU A 120 0.09 13.58 -1.33
CA LEU A 120 0.16 12.18 -1.75
C LEU A 120 0.43 12.07 -3.25
N ALA A 121 -0.29 12.82 -4.10
CA ALA A 121 -0.06 12.85 -5.53
C ALA A 121 1.37 13.28 -5.88
N ALA A 122 1.85 14.36 -5.24
CA ALA A 122 3.21 14.85 -5.44
C ALA A 122 4.26 13.81 -5.01
N LEU A 123 4.04 13.13 -3.89
CA LEU A 123 4.95 12.10 -3.38
C LEU A 123 4.98 10.84 -4.25
N ILE A 124 3.83 10.42 -4.80
CA ILE A 124 3.74 9.35 -5.79
C ILE A 124 4.58 9.70 -7.02
N VAL A 125 4.36 10.87 -7.61
CA VAL A 125 5.12 11.31 -8.79
C VAL A 125 6.61 11.45 -8.48
N ALA A 126 6.96 12.00 -7.32
CA ALA A 126 8.35 12.11 -6.89
C ALA A 126 8.99 10.72 -6.69
N TYR A 127 8.26 9.75 -6.14
CA TYR A 127 8.73 8.38 -6.04
C TYR A 127 8.99 7.81 -7.43
N ASP A 128 8.02 7.85 -8.34
CA ASP A 128 8.14 7.22 -9.66
C ASP A 128 9.27 7.85 -10.52
N LEU A 129 9.56 9.13 -10.32
CA LEU A 129 10.68 9.82 -10.99
C LEU A 129 12.05 9.47 -10.40
N PHE A 130 12.15 9.32 -9.08
CA PHE A 130 13.42 9.33 -8.37
C PHE A 130 13.69 8.08 -7.53
N HIS A 131 12.89 7.01 -7.63
CA HIS A 131 13.04 5.83 -6.77
C HIS A 131 14.29 5.00 -7.11
N LYS A 132 14.73 5.00 -8.36
CA LYS A 132 15.85 4.19 -8.86
C LYS A 132 17.19 4.69 -8.33
N GLY A 133 17.96 3.79 -7.72
CA GLY A 133 19.26 4.13 -7.11
C GLY A 133 19.18 5.03 -5.88
N ASN A 134 17.99 5.50 -5.50
CA ASN A 134 17.79 6.40 -4.38
C ASN A 134 17.58 5.61 -3.08
N PRO A 135 18.46 5.76 -2.07
CA PRO A 135 18.34 5.05 -0.80
C PRO A 135 17.13 5.50 0.04
N VAL A 136 16.56 6.68 -0.24
CA VAL A 136 15.42 7.25 0.49
C VAL A 136 14.08 6.76 -0.07
N ALA A 137 14.05 6.14 -1.25
CA ALA A 137 12.81 5.73 -1.89
C ALA A 137 11.92 4.76 -1.06
N PRO A 138 12.46 3.82 -0.25
CA PRO A 138 11.62 3.05 0.68
C PRO A 138 10.86 3.92 1.68
N VAL A 139 11.48 5.01 2.15
CA VAL A 139 10.85 5.99 3.04
C VAL A 139 9.76 6.75 2.31
N MET A 140 10.00 7.16 1.06
CA MET A 140 8.97 7.81 0.23
C MET A 140 7.75 6.92 0.03
N MET A 141 7.95 5.62 -0.23
CA MET A 141 6.86 4.64 -0.35
C MET A 141 6.09 4.47 0.98
N GLY A 142 6.79 4.45 2.12
CA GLY A 142 6.17 4.46 3.44
C GLY A 142 5.40 5.73 3.74
N ALA A 143 5.92 6.89 3.32
CA ALA A 143 5.26 8.18 3.46
C ALA A 143 3.99 8.29 2.59
N CYS A 144 3.91 7.63 1.43
CA CYS A 144 2.66 7.52 0.68
C CYS A 144 1.57 6.84 1.54
N ARG A 145 1.91 5.74 2.22
CA ARG A 145 0.97 5.01 3.10
C ARG A 145 0.61 5.80 4.36
N MET A 146 1.57 6.54 4.92
CA MET A 146 1.33 7.49 6.01
C MET A 146 0.28 8.54 5.60
N LEU A 147 0.40 9.13 4.41
CA LEU A 147 -0.56 10.14 3.92
C LEU A 147 -1.96 9.58 3.69
N VAL A 148 -2.13 8.26 3.47
CA VAL A 148 -3.46 7.63 3.45
C VAL A 148 -4.13 7.71 4.82
N TYR A 149 -3.41 7.38 5.91
CA TYR A 149 -3.91 7.52 7.29
C TYR A 149 -4.27 8.96 7.61
N LEU A 150 -3.32 9.88 7.38
CA LEU A 150 -3.49 11.29 7.70
C LEU A 150 -4.62 11.91 6.87
N GLY A 151 -4.69 11.57 5.59
CA GLY A 151 -5.75 12.00 4.69
C GLY A 151 -7.12 11.49 5.11
N ALA A 152 -7.23 10.22 5.50
CA ALA A 152 -8.50 9.66 6.00
C ALA A 152 -8.95 10.29 7.33
N ALA A 153 -8.03 10.54 8.26
CA ALA A 153 -8.33 11.26 9.49
C ALA A 153 -8.80 12.70 9.23
N ALA A 154 -8.02 13.48 8.49
CA ALA A 154 -8.37 14.85 8.12
C ALA A 154 -9.70 14.90 7.34
N ALA A 155 -9.93 13.93 6.47
CA ALA A 155 -11.14 13.81 5.68
C ALA A 155 -12.33 13.27 6.44
N THR A 156 -12.23 12.78 7.68
CA THR A 156 -13.40 12.27 8.44
C THR A 156 -13.72 13.15 9.65
N THR A 157 -12.71 13.72 10.29
CA THR A 157 -12.90 14.54 11.50
C THR A 157 -12.44 15.99 11.35
N GLY A 158 -11.77 16.34 10.25
CA GLY A 158 -11.20 17.68 10.05
C GLY A 158 -9.93 17.94 10.88
N SER A 159 -9.47 16.97 11.64
CA SER A 159 -8.26 17.05 12.47
C SER A 159 -7.42 15.79 12.33
N ILE A 160 -6.18 15.85 12.81
CA ILE A 160 -5.26 14.71 12.83
C ILE A 160 -4.84 14.50 14.29
N PRO A 161 -5.51 13.60 15.03
CA PRO A 161 -5.15 13.30 16.41
C PRO A 161 -3.74 12.72 16.52
N GLU A 162 -3.08 12.97 17.65
CA GLU A 162 -1.70 12.50 17.91
C GLU A 162 -1.54 11.00 17.71
N PHE A 163 -2.52 10.20 18.15
CA PHE A 163 -2.47 8.75 17.98
C PHE A 163 -2.48 8.32 16.51
N VAL A 164 -3.17 9.04 15.63
CA VAL A 164 -3.14 8.80 14.18
C VAL A 164 -1.74 9.08 13.64
N VAL A 165 -1.08 10.15 14.09
CA VAL A 165 0.31 10.47 13.69
C VAL A 165 1.24 9.33 14.09
N ILE A 166 1.19 8.88 15.35
CA ILE A 166 2.01 7.77 15.86
C ILE A 166 1.76 6.49 15.05
N ALA A 167 0.49 6.12 14.83
CA ALA A 167 0.13 4.94 14.04
C ALA A 167 0.62 5.04 12.59
N SER A 168 0.51 6.22 11.98
CA SER A 168 0.96 6.47 10.61
C SER A 168 2.48 6.40 10.46
N LEU A 169 3.24 6.86 11.47
CA LEU A 169 4.69 6.72 11.53
C LEU A 169 5.12 5.25 11.70
N ALA A 170 4.37 4.48 12.49
CA ALA A 170 4.59 3.04 12.62
C ALA A 170 4.33 2.30 11.29
N LEU A 171 3.28 2.67 10.55
CA LEU A 171 3.03 2.14 9.21
C LEU A 171 4.14 2.56 8.23
N LEU A 172 4.60 3.82 8.27
CA LEU A 172 5.74 4.27 7.48
C LEU A 172 6.97 3.41 7.74
N ALA A 173 7.29 3.14 9.02
CA ALA A 173 8.41 2.29 9.40
C ALA A 173 8.25 0.86 8.86
N TYR A 174 7.06 0.28 8.97
CA TYR A 174 6.76 -1.06 8.44
C TYR A 174 6.98 -1.14 6.92
N ILE A 175 6.43 -0.18 6.16
CA ILE A 175 6.57 -0.13 4.70
C ILE A 175 8.02 0.16 4.29
N THR A 176 8.71 1.04 5.02
CA THR A 176 10.12 1.32 4.75
C THR A 176 10.97 0.05 4.95
N GLY A 177 10.74 -0.67 6.05
CA GLY A 177 11.42 -1.92 6.37
C GLY A 177 11.19 -3.00 5.30
N LEU A 178 9.93 -3.21 4.89
CA LEU A 178 9.61 -4.21 3.87
C LEU A 178 10.18 -3.82 2.50
N THR A 179 10.11 -2.54 2.10
CA THR A 179 10.57 -2.10 0.79
C THR A 179 12.08 -2.14 0.68
N TYR A 180 12.80 -1.83 1.77
CA TYR A 180 14.26 -1.98 1.80
C TYR A 180 14.67 -3.45 1.80
N ALA A 181 13.97 -4.31 2.54
CA ALA A 181 14.17 -5.76 2.51
C ALA A 181 13.95 -6.35 1.10
N ALA A 182 12.92 -5.90 0.38
CA ALA A 182 12.66 -6.30 -1.00
C ALA A 182 13.77 -5.84 -1.97
N ARG A 183 14.34 -4.64 -1.77
CA ARG A 183 15.39 -4.10 -2.64
C ARG A 183 16.75 -4.77 -2.48
N GLN A 184 17.14 -5.16 -1.26
CA GLN A 184 18.43 -5.83 -1.04
C GLN A 184 18.55 -7.13 -1.84
N GLU A 185 17.44 -7.82 -2.09
CA GLU A 185 17.41 -9.01 -2.94
C GLU A 185 17.71 -8.66 -4.41
N SER A 186 17.09 -7.63 -4.97
CA SER A 186 17.33 -7.23 -6.38
C SER A 186 18.79 -6.86 -6.69
N LEU A 187 19.59 -6.58 -5.65
CA LEU A 187 21.00 -6.22 -5.75
C LEU A 187 21.96 -7.35 -5.35
N ASP A 188 21.46 -8.55 -5.02
CA ASP A 188 22.25 -9.69 -4.50
C ASP A 188 23.17 -9.32 -3.32
N ARG A 189 22.76 -8.33 -2.51
CA ARG A 189 23.54 -7.91 -1.33
C ARG A 189 22.97 -8.57 -0.08
N VAL A 190 23.81 -9.28 0.67
CA VAL A 190 23.54 -9.63 2.07
C VAL A 190 23.74 -8.35 2.90
N GLY A 191 22.73 -7.48 2.91
CA GLY A 191 22.75 -6.27 3.72
C GLY A 191 22.33 -6.55 5.15
N ASN A 192 22.56 -5.55 6.01
CA ASN A 192 22.15 -5.61 7.42
C ASN A 192 20.63 -5.81 7.55
N LEU A 193 20.22 -6.70 8.47
CA LEU A 193 18.83 -7.03 8.80
C LEU A 193 18.13 -6.00 9.70
N TRP A 194 18.81 -4.91 10.09
CA TRP A 194 18.21 -3.81 10.87
C TRP A 194 16.87 -3.26 10.32
N PRO A 195 16.61 -3.21 9.00
CA PRO A 195 15.34 -2.74 8.45
C PRO A 195 14.16 -3.63 8.83
N LEU A 196 14.42 -4.90 9.18
CA LEU A 196 13.39 -5.80 9.72
C LEU A 196 12.94 -5.37 11.13
N ALA A 197 13.79 -4.66 11.88
CA ALA A 197 13.36 -4.08 13.15
C ALA A 197 12.26 -3.03 12.93
N ALA A 198 12.25 -2.32 11.80
CA ALA A 198 11.19 -1.37 11.47
C ALA A 198 9.82 -2.05 11.28
N LEU A 199 9.79 -3.34 10.93
CA LEU A 199 8.55 -4.13 10.87
C LEU A 199 7.89 -4.30 12.24
N SER A 200 8.64 -4.15 13.34
CA SER A 200 8.12 -4.28 14.70
C SER A 200 7.39 -3.03 15.20
N ALA A 201 7.58 -1.87 14.56
CA ALA A 201 6.98 -0.62 14.98
C ALA A 201 5.45 -0.70 15.18
N PRO A 202 4.64 -1.16 14.21
CA PRO A 202 3.19 -1.27 14.41
C PRO A 202 2.80 -2.28 15.49
N MET A 203 3.63 -3.30 15.74
CA MET A 203 3.37 -4.29 16.78
C MET A 203 3.50 -3.65 18.16
N ILE A 204 4.53 -2.82 18.36
CA ILE A 204 4.72 -2.08 19.62
C ILE A 204 3.53 -1.14 19.85
N ILE A 205 3.12 -0.38 18.82
CA ILE A 205 1.99 0.55 18.95
C ILE A 205 0.66 -0.19 19.18
N ALA A 206 0.49 -1.38 18.62
CA ALA A 206 -0.72 -2.19 18.76
C ALA A 206 -0.75 -3.05 20.06
N LEU A 207 0.29 -3.04 20.90
CA LEU A 207 0.33 -3.80 22.17
C LEU A 207 -0.93 -3.67 23.05
N PRO A 208 -1.58 -2.49 23.18
CA PRO A 208 -2.81 -2.38 23.95
C PRO A 208 -3.95 -3.29 23.49
N ALA A 209 -3.91 -3.82 22.25
CA ALA A 209 -4.89 -4.79 21.76
C ALA A 209 -4.99 -6.04 22.64
N LEU A 210 -3.89 -6.45 23.30
CA LEU A 210 -3.89 -7.60 24.22
C LEU A 210 -4.81 -7.40 25.44
N ALA A 211 -5.00 -6.15 25.88
CA ALA A 211 -5.84 -5.81 27.03
C ALA A 211 -7.30 -5.51 26.65
N ARG A 212 -7.64 -5.46 25.35
CA ARG A 212 -8.99 -5.09 24.88
C ARG A 212 -9.98 -6.26 24.86
N GLY A 213 -9.49 -7.49 24.91
CA GLY A 213 -10.32 -8.70 24.90
C GLY A 213 -9.75 -9.80 24.01
N PRO A 214 -10.36 -11.00 24.01
CA PRO A 214 -9.82 -12.19 23.34
C PRO A 214 -9.72 -12.01 21.82
N LEU A 215 -10.70 -11.36 21.20
CA LEU A 215 -10.66 -11.09 19.75
C LEU A 215 -9.47 -10.21 19.37
N SER A 216 -9.29 -9.08 20.07
CA SER A 216 -8.17 -8.17 19.83
C SER A 216 -6.81 -8.83 20.08
N ALA A 217 -6.71 -9.68 21.10
CA ALA A 217 -5.51 -10.47 21.37
C ALA A 217 -5.21 -11.48 20.25
N VAL A 218 -6.23 -12.16 19.71
CA VAL A 218 -6.08 -13.10 18.57
C VAL A 218 -5.61 -12.36 17.32
N ILE A 219 -6.18 -11.19 17.00
CA ILE A 219 -5.74 -10.36 15.86
C ILE A 219 -4.28 -9.94 16.03
N TYR A 220 -3.90 -9.50 17.24
CA TYR A 220 -2.52 -9.12 17.55
C TYR A 220 -1.55 -10.30 17.38
N ILE A 221 -1.88 -11.47 17.94
CA ILE A 221 -1.06 -12.68 17.81
C ILE A 221 -0.94 -13.08 16.33
N ALA A 222 -2.02 -13.01 15.55
CA ALA A 222 -2.01 -13.30 14.13
C ALA A 222 -1.03 -12.37 13.36
N LEU A 223 -1.00 -11.08 13.69
CA LEU A 223 -0.02 -10.13 13.12
C LEU A 223 1.43 -10.56 13.42
N ILE A 224 1.72 -10.92 14.67
CA ILE A 224 3.06 -11.38 15.09
C ILE A 224 3.45 -12.66 14.35
N CYS A 225 2.59 -13.67 14.37
CA CYS A 225 2.85 -14.95 13.72
C CYS A 225 3.04 -14.80 12.21
N TRP A 226 2.18 -14.03 11.55
CA TRP A 226 2.25 -13.80 10.11
C TRP A 226 3.51 -13.06 9.70
N THR A 227 3.84 -11.97 10.39
CA THR A 227 5.04 -11.18 10.07
C THR A 227 6.30 -11.98 10.34
N THR A 228 6.34 -12.75 11.44
CA THR A 228 7.47 -13.63 11.76
C THR A 228 7.65 -14.71 10.69
N ALA A 229 6.56 -15.33 10.23
CA ALA A 229 6.61 -16.32 9.15
C ALA A 229 7.11 -15.72 7.83
N ALA A 230 6.66 -14.51 7.47
CA ALA A 230 7.12 -13.81 6.27
C ALA A 230 8.60 -13.42 6.37
N VAL A 231 9.04 -12.91 7.52
CA VAL A 231 10.45 -12.59 7.79
C VAL A 231 11.32 -13.85 7.79
N TYR A 232 10.86 -14.95 8.36
CA TYR A 232 11.55 -16.23 8.31
C TYR A 232 11.72 -16.71 6.87
N LEU A 233 10.66 -16.63 6.05
CA LEU A 233 10.70 -16.99 4.64
C LEU A 233 11.72 -16.14 3.87
N LEU A 234 11.72 -14.82 4.14
CA LEU A 234 12.66 -13.86 3.56
C LEU A 234 14.12 -14.15 3.97
N ALA A 235 14.36 -14.48 5.23
CA ALA A 235 15.69 -14.70 5.79
C ALA A 235 16.27 -16.07 5.39
N ARG A 236 15.46 -17.13 5.40
CA ARG A 236 15.91 -18.51 5.15
C ARG A 236 15.94 -18.89 3.69
N ARG A 237 15.13 -18.25 2.85
CA ARG A 237 15.06 -18.47 1.40
C ARG A 237 15.06 -19.96 1.00
N PRO A 238 14.14 -20.77 1.57
CA PRO A 238 14.18 -22.22 1.43
C PRO A 238 13.92 -22.72 -0.01
N ALA A 239 13.45 -21.87 -0.91
CA ALA A 239 13.13 -22.22 -2.29
C ALA A 239 13.18 -20.98 -3.20
N PRO A 240 13.32 -21.16 -4.53
CA PRO A 240 13.15 -20.09 -5.51
C PRO A 240 11.82 -19.34 -5.30
N GLY A 241 11.84 -18.01 -5.45
CA GLY A 241 10.66 -17.17 -5.24
C GLY A 241 10.22 -17.02 -3.76
N ALA A 242 11.00 -17.51 -2.79
CA ALA A 242 10.73 -17.27 -1.37
C ALA A 242 10.63 -15.77 -1.02
N VAL A 243 11.45 -14.92 -1.62
CA VAL A 243 11.44 -13.48 -1.35
C VAL A 243 10.18 -12.82 -1.90
N SER A 244 9.82 -13.03 -3.18
CA SER A 244 8.57 -12.49 -3.73
C SER A 244 7.36 -12.92 -2.91
N ARG A 245 7.31 -14.19 -2.47
CA ARG A 245 6.25 -14.67 -1.55
C ARG A 245 6.28 -13.99 -0.18
N ALA A 246 7.46 -13.74 0.39
CA ALA A 246 7.60 -13.04 1.65
C ALA A 246 7.17 -11.57 1.53
N VAL A 247 7.57 -10.88 0.45
CA VAL A 247 7.16 -9.50 0.17
C VAL A 247 5.65 -9.42 -0.03
N ALA A 248 5.06 -10.32 -0.83
CA ALA A 248 3.61 -10.41 -1.00
C ALA A 248 2.88 -10.64 0.34
N ALA A 249 3.42 -11.53 1.19
CA ALA A 249 2.89 -11.78 2.53
C ALA A 249 3.00 -10.55 3.45
N LEU A 250 4.10 -9.81 3.42
CA LEU A 250 4.25 -8.56 4.18
C LEU A 250 3.32 -7.46 3.67
N ILE A 251 3.09 -7.37 2.34
CA ILE A 251 2.10 -6.46 1.77
C ILE A 251 0.69 -6.80 2.28
N ALA A 252 0.30 -8.08 2.25
CA ALA A 252 -0.96 -8.50 2.84
C ALA A 252 -1.02 -8.18 4.34
N GLY A 253 0.11 -8.35 5.05
CA GLY A 253 0.27 -8.04 6.47
C GLY A 253 -0.05 -6.59 6.85
N VAL A 254 -0.05 -5.64 5.91
CA VAL A 254 -0.52 -4.26 6.14
C VAL A 254 -1.95 -4.25 6.68
N SER A 255 -2.84 -5.08 6.16
CA SER A 255 -4.23 -5.17 6.66
C SER A 255 -4.33 -5.80 8.05
N LEU A 256 -3.36 -6.64 8.46
CA LEU A 256 -3.27 -7.13 9.85
C LEU A 256 -2.72 -6.06 10.79
N VAL A 257 -1.78 -5.22 10.33
CA VAL A 257 -1.33 -4.02 11.05
C VAL A 257 -2.52 -3.10 11.32
N ASP A 258 -3.31 -2.80 10.28
CA ASP A 258 -4.54 -2.02 10.37
C ASP A 258 -5.51 -2.64 11.39
N ALA A 259 -5.79 -3.93 11.27
CA ALA A 259 -6.69 -4.64 12.18
C ALA A 259 -6.24 -4.57 13.64
N ALA A 260 -4.95 -4.76 13.91
CA ALA A 260 -4.40 -4.71 15.27
C ALA A 260 -4.46 -3.30 15.88
N LEU A 261 -4.18 -2.26 15.09
CA LEU A 261 -4.28 -0.86 15.51
C LEU A 261 -5.75 -0.45 15.77
N ILE A 262 -6.68 -0.86 14.92
CA ILE A 262 -8.12 -0.63 15.13
C ILE A 262 -8.60 -1.39 16.39
N ALA A 263 -8.16 -2.63 16.56
CA ALA A 263 -8.49 -3.45 17.73
C ALA A 263 -7.91 -2.87 19.03
N SER A 264 -6.73 -2.25 19.00
CA SER A 264 -6.12 -1.59 20.16
C SER A 264 -6.89 -0.32 20.60
N ALA A 265 -7.59 0.33 19.66
CA ALA A 265 -8.54 1.40 19.93
C ALA A 265 -9.91 0.90 20.46
N GLY A 266 -10.15 -0.42 20.48
CA GLY A 266 -11.37 -1.03 21.01
C GLY A 266 -12.50 -1.17 19.98
N ALA A 267 -12.24 -0.96 18.69
CA ALA A 267 -13.26 -0.98 17.64
C ALA A 267 -13.31 -2.35 16.92
N SER A 268 -13.96 -3.34 17.53
CA SER A 268 -13.94 -4.74 17.05
C SER A 268 -14.53 -4.96 15.65
N ALA A 269 -15.63 -4.29 15.30
CA ALA A 269 -16.28 -4.45 13.99
C ALA A 269 -15.39 -4.00 12.82
N PRO A 270 -14.83 -2.77 12.81
CA PRO A 270 -13.90 -2.38 11.75
C PRO A 270 -12.58 -3.16 11.80
N ALA A 271 -12.13 -3.66 12.96
CA ALA A 271 -10.96 -4.54 13.03
C ALA A 271 -11.20 -5.86 12.25
N LEU A 272 -12.39 -6.45 12.36
CA LEU A 272 -12.77 -7.64 11.58
C LEU A 272 -12.84 -7.36 10.08
N LEU A 273 -13.31 -6.17 9.67
CA LEU A 273 -13.26 -5.75 8.27
C LEU A 273 -11.81 -5.64 7.77
N ALA A 274 -10.89 -5.17 8.61
CA ALA A 274 -9.48 -5.15 8.27
C ALA A 274 -8.87 -6.56 8.15
N VAL A 275 -9.27 -7.50 9.01
CA VAL A 275 -8.92 -8.94 8.84
C VAL A 275 -9.50 -9.51 7.55
N ALA A 276 -10.72 -9.12 7.15
CA ALA A 276 -11.29 -9.50 5.86
C ALA A 276 -10.49 -8.91 4.69
N GLY A 277 -9.99 -7.67 4.81
CA GLY A 277 -9.06 -7.06 3.85
C GLY A 277 -7.75 -7.82 3.71
N PHE A 278 -7.21 -8.35 4.81
CA PHE A 278 -6.06 -9.25 4.78
C PHE A 278 -6.37 -10.52 3.98
N ALA A 279 -7.47 -11.21 4.30
CA ALA A 279 -7.88 -12.42 3.59
C ALA A 279 -8.11 -12.16 2.10
N ALA A 280 -8.79 -11.05 1.77
CA ALA A 280 -9.02 -10.63 0.39
C ALA A 280 -7.70 -10.39 -0.35
N THR A 281 -6.71 -9.72 0.27
CA THR A 281 -5.40 -9.49 -0.35
C THR A 281 -4.70 -10.81 -0.67
N VAL A 282 -4.64 -11.74 0.29
CA VAL A 282 -4.01 -13.05 0.10
C VAL A 282 -4.69 -13.86 -1.00
N LEU A 283 -6.03 -13.82 -1.08
CA LEU A 283 -6.80 -14.53 -2.10
C LEU A 283 -6.59 -13.91 -3.49
N LEU A 284 -6.69 -12.58 -3.60
CA LEU A 284 -6.54 -11.87 -4.87
C LEU A 284 -5.12 -11.97 -5.44
N GLN A 285 -4.10 -12.02 -4.56
CA GLN A 285 -2.70 -12.22 -4.96
C GLN A 285 -2.47 -13.56 -5.68
N ARG A 286 -3.37 -14.55 -5.56
CA ARG A 286 -3.32 -15.81 -6.32
C ARG A 286 -3.67 -15.63 -7.80
N TYR A 287 -4.43 -14.59 -8.13
CA TYR A 287 -4.90 -14.32 -9.49
C TYR A 287 -4.11 -13.18 -10.16
N ILE A 288 -3.79 -12.14 -9.39
CA ILE A 288 -3.04 -10.98 -9.87
C ILE A 288 -1.86 -10.77 -8.93
N ALA A 289 -0.64 -10.92 -9.45
CA ALA A 289 0.58 -10.73 -8.67
C ALA A 289 0.60 -9.32 -8.02
N GLY A 290 0.84 -9.28 -6.71
CA GLY A 290 0.90 -8.04 -5.94
C GLY A 290 2.25 -7.29 -6.04
N THR A 291 3.25 -7.87 -6.70
CA THR A 291 4.62 -7.35 -6.83
C THR A 291 5.14 -7.55 -8.25
#